data_AF-A0A239E349-F1
#
_entry.id   AF-A0A239E349-F1
#
_cell.length_a   1.000
_cell.length_b   1.000
_cell.length_c   1.000
_cell.angle_alpha   90.00
_cell.angle_beta   90.00
_cell.angle_gamma   90.00
#
_symmetry.space_group_name_H-M   'P 1'
#
loop_
_entity.id
_entity.type
_entity.pdbx_description
1 polymer ?
#
loop_
_entity_poly.entity_id
_entity_poly.type
_entity_poly.pdbx_seq_one_letter_code
_entity_poly.pdbx_strand_id
1 'polypeptide(L)'
;MFTIVDRRLNPSGKSLANRQRFLRRAKEQVMRAVRDASAKRGIKDIDMGGDISISPDGIKEPTLQRSSSGGARNYVVPGNKEFMSGDKIKRPPQGGGGGQGNEGADDGDGQDEFRFVLSREEFIDLFLEDLELPDLAKRKLAVTDSLDWHRAGYSVSGSPTNLNLVRTMRNSLARRIALNRPTGDEIKALRVEIDDLERTGRDRVRLEEAREELALLLRRTQRIPYIDPVDVRYNRFDATPRPAAQAVMFCLMDVSGSMTEHMKDLAKRFYMLLYLFLTRRYKHVEVVFIRHTHKAQEVDEETFFYSPETGGTVVSTALEEMQRVVEARFPPSEWNIYAAQASDGDNALSDNGKTAQLMKEIILPICQYYAYIEVGQDGMSPGLAYGGGVRETDLWRTYKSIAEPVLAMRRVTQRREIYPVFRELFAKDGVAQQAEAGA
;
A
#
# COMPACT_ATOMS: atom_id res chain seq x y z
N MET A 1 9.97 40.09 7.95
CA MET A 1 9.52 38.69 7.80
C MET A 1 9.85 38.27 6.36
N PHE A 2 10.96 37.57 6.16
CA PHE A 2 11.35 37.10 4.82
C PHE A 2 10.79 35.70 4.63
N THR A 3 9.65 35.59 3.96
CA THR A 3 9.09 34.30 3.54
C THR A 3 9.87 33.83 2.32
N ILE A 4 10.85 32.95 2.53
CA ILE A 4 11.57 32.31 1.42
C ILE A 4 10.65 31.23 0.85
N VAL A 5 9.93 31.59 -0.22
CA VAL A 5 9.17 30.62 -1.01
C VAL A 5 10.08 30.13 -2.13
N ASP A 6 10.71 28.97 -1.93
CA ASP A 6 11.49 28.31 -2.98
C ASP A 6 10.53 27.72 -4.03
N ARG A 7 10.45 28.39 -5.19
CA ARG A 7 9.64 27.97 -6.35
C ARG A 7 10.45 27.25 -7.42
N ARG A 8 11.71 26.86 -7.14
CA ARG A 8 12.53 26.19 -8.14
C ARG A 8 11.95 24.80 -8.43
N LEU A 9 11.71 24.49 -9.70
CA LEU A 9 11.51 23.12 -10.18
C LEU A 9 12.73 22.30 -9.74
N ASN A 10 12.52 21.49 -8.70
CA ASN A 10 13.54 20.75 -7.99
C ASN A 10 14.30 19.88 -9.02
N PRO A 11 15.64 20.03 -9.19
CA PRO A 11 16.37 19.24 -10.15
C PRO A 11 16.41 17.78 -9.69
N SER A 12 15.53 16.98 -10.31
CA SER A 12 15.68 15.57 -10.66
C SER A 12 16.70 14.76 -9.84
N GLY A 13 16.19 13.98 -8.88
CA GLY A 13 16.83 12.71 -8.46
C GLY A 13 17.53 12.68 -7.11
N LYS A 14 18.27 13.72 -6.69
CA LYS A 14 19.03 13.67 -5.42
C LYS A 14 18.18 13.86 -4.16
N SER A 15 17.02 14.53 -4.27
CA SER A 15 16.15 14.82 -3.12
C SER A 15 15.11 13.72 -2.85
N LEU A 16 14.80 12.83 -3.80
CA LEU A 16 13.76 11.82 -3.61
C LEU A 16 14.11 10.80 -2.52
N ALA A 17 15.33 10.27 -2.52
CA ALA A 17 15.77 9.32 -1.50
C ALA A 17 15.81 9.96 -0.10
N ASN A 18 16.23 11.23 -0.02
CA ASN A 18 16.22 11.99 1.24
C ASN A 18 14.80 12.31 1.69
N ARG A 19 13.92 12.69 0.76
CA ARG A 19 12.48 12.94 0.99
C ARG A 19 11.78 11.69 1.48
N GLN A 20 11.99 10.54 0.84
CA GLN A 20 11.43 9.25 1.28
C GLN A 20 11.95 8.83 2.66
N ARG A 21 13.26 8.97 2.92
CA ARG A 21 13.83 8.70 4.25
C ARG A 21 13.24 9.61 5.31
N PHE A 22 13.03 10.88 4.98
CA PHE A 22 12.41 11.86 5.87
C PHE A 22 10.95 11.55 6.11
N LEU A 23 10.14 11.33 5.08
CA LEU A 23 8.72 10.92 5.20
C LEU A 23 8.57 9.65 6.03
N ARG A 24 9.49 8.69 5.89
CA ARG A 24 9.52 7.48 6.71
C ARG A 24 9.88 7.77 8.18
N ARG A 25 10.74 8.75 8.45
CA ARG A 25 11.20 9.12 9.80
C ARG A 25 10.16 9.98 10.52
N ALA A 26 9.68 11.03 9.87
CA ALA A 26 8.67 11.97 10.37
C ALA A 26 7.24 11.49 10.08
N LYS A 27 7.06 10.19 9.79
CA LYS A 27 5.79 9.62 9.31
C LYS A 27 4.63 9.95 10.24
N GLU A 28 4.80 9.77 11.54
CA GLU A 28 3.75 10.04 12.53
C GLU A 28 3.31 11.51 12.55
N GLN A 29 4.27 12.43 12.41
CA GLN A 29 4.01 13.87 12.40
C GLN A 29 3.37 14.31 11.10
N VAL A 30 3.82 13.76 9.97
CA VAL A 30 3.20 13.98 8.67
C VAL A 30 1.78 13.43 8.67
N MET A 31 1.54 12.23 9.20
CA MET A 31 0.18 11.66 9.36
C MET A 31 -0.69 12.55 10.24
N ARG A 32 -0.17 13.05 11.37
CA ARG A 32 -0.90 13.98 12.25
C ARG A 32 -1.25 15.29 11.52
N ALA A 33 -0.30 15.86 10.79
CA ALA A 33 -0.51 17.11 10.05
C ALA A 33 -1.48 16.92 8.86
N VAL A 34 -1.45 15.76 8.19
CA VAL A 34 -2.44 15.37 7.17
C VAL A 34 -3.84 15.27 7.78
N ARG A 35 -3.98 14.64 8.96
CA ARG A 35 -5.26 14.54 9.69
C ARG A 35 -5.81 15.91 10.07
N ASP A 36 -4.97 16.77 10.64
CA ASP A 36 -5.35 18.12 11.05
C ASP A 36 -5.72 19.00 9.86
N ALA A 37 -4.99 18.87 8.74
CA ALA A 37 -5.30 19.56 7.49
C ALA A 37 -6.63 19.08 6.91
N SER A 38 -6.91 17.78 6.94
CA SER A 38 -8.17 17.22 6.41
C SER A 38 -9.40 17.53 7.27
N ALA A 39 -9.25 17.75 8.57
CA ALA A 39 -10.36 18.16 9.44
C ALA A 39 -10.76 19.63 9.19
N LYS A 40 -9.81 20.46 8.76
CA LYS A 40 -10.00 21.90 8.54
C LYS A 40 -10.36 22.26 7.09
N ARG A 41 -9.90 21.48 6.10
CA ARG A 41 -10.16 21.72 4.67
C ARG A 41 -11.35 20.89 4.16
N GLY A 42 -12.09 21.43 3.21
CA GLY A 42 -13.14 20.67 2.52
C GLY A 42 -12.52 19.68 1.54
N ILE A 43 -13.06 18.46 1.46
CA ILE A 43 -12.59 17.36 0.57
C ILE A 43 -12.45 17.76 -0.92
N LYS A 44 -13.13 18.82 -1.39
CA LYS A 44 -12.95 19.34 -2.76
C LYS A 44 -11.54 19.89 -3.02
N ASP A 45 -10.80 20.27 -1.98
CA ASP A 45 -9.44 20.80 -2.09
C ASP A 45 -8.35 19.69 -2.07
N ILE A 46 -8.74 18.42 -1.91
CA ILE A 46 -7.80 17.27 -1.93
C ILE A 46 -7.27 17.00 -3.33
N ASP A 47 -8.00 17.43 -4.37
CA ASP A 47 -7.65 17.18 -5.77
C ASP A 47 -6.40 17.96 -6.24
N MET A 48 -6.06 19.06 -5.54
CA MET A 48 -4.99 19.99 -5.95
C MET A 48 -3.62 19.70 -5.31
N GLY A 49 -3.50 18.63 -4.50
CA GLY A 49 -2.31 18.42 -3.67
C GLY A 49 -2.27 19.40 -2.49
N GLY A 50 -1.68 18.96 -1.38
CA GLY A 50 -1.80 19.64 -0.11
C GLY A 50 -0.48 20.23 0.37
N ASP A 51 -0.47 21.53 0.64
CA ASP A 51 0.57 22.15 1.48
C ASP A 51 0.32 21.78 2.94
N ILE A 52 1.27 21.05 3.53
CA ILE A 52 1.25 20.61 4.92
C ILE A 52 2.47 21.20 5.63
N SER A 53 2.20 21.84 6.77
CA SER A 53 3.24 22.33 7.67
C SER A 53 3.43 21.31 8.79
N ILE A 54 4.69 20.94 9.07
CA ILE A 54 5.05 20.12 10.22
C ILE A 54 5.92 20.95 11.18
N SER A 55 5.61 20.86 12.48
CA SER A 55 6.49 21.41 13.52
C SER A 55 7.80 20.61 13.54
N PRO A 56 8.97 21.27 13.66
CA PRO A 56 10.26 20.58 13.75
C PRO A 56 10.48 19.85 15.09
N ASP A 57 9.55 19.94 16.04
CA ASP A 57 9.61 19.22 17.32
C ASP A 57 9.69 17.70 17.11
N GLY A 58 10.80 17.07 17.50
CA GLY A 58 11.05 15.63 17.32
C GLY A 58 11.78 15.24 16.02
N ILE A 59 12.03 16.18 15.11
CA ILE A 59 12.80 15.96 13.87
C ILE A 59 14.30 16.26 14.06
N LYS A 60 14.66 16.93 15.16
CA LYS A 60 16.05 17.33 15.44
C LYS A 60 16.95 16.11 15.64
N GLU A 61 17.98 16.02 14.81
CA GLU A 61 19.03 15.03 14.97
C GLU A 61 20.07 15.55 15.98
N PRO A 62 20.46 14.76 16.99
CA PRO A 62 21.55 15.15 17.87
C PRO A 62 22.84 15.23 17.04
N THR A 63 23.39 16.43 16.90
CA THR A 63 24.67 16.59 16.22
C THR A 63 25.79 16.36 17.22
N LEU A 64 26.62 15.36 16.94
CA LEU A 64 27.83 15.13 17.72
C LEU A 64 28.91 16.09 17.23
N GLN A 65 29.12 17.16 17.99
CA GLN A 65 30.24 18.07 17.77
C GLN A 65 31.38 17.74 18.74
N ARG A 66 32.62 17.91 18.28
CA ARG A 66 33.78 17.76 19.16
C ARG A 66 33.82 18.93 20.15
N SER A 67 33.66 18.64 21.45
CA SER A 67 33.66 19.65 22.53
C SER A 67 34.82 20.63 22.39
N SER A 68 34.53 21.93 22.22
CA SER A 68 35.53 22.99 22.04
C SER A 68 36.49 23.14 23.22
N SER A 69 36.10 22.65 24.40
CA SER A 69 36.90 22.66 25.62
C SER A 69 37.15 21.22 26.11
N GLY A 70 38.24 20.61 25.65
CA GLY A 70 38.69 19.31 26.15
C GLY A 70 39.36 18.41 25.09
N GLY A 71 40.10 17.42 25.60
CA GLY A 71 40.84 16.42 24.82
C GLY A 71 42.25 16.86 24.39
N ALA A 72 43.11 15.89 24.06
CA ALA A 72 44.39 16.14 23.41
C ALA A 72 44.14 16.55 21.95
N ARG A 73 44.38 17.82 21.62
CA ARG A 73 44.15 18.38 20.28
C ARG A 73 45.48 18.81 19.69
N ASN A 74 45.82 18.23 18.55
CA ASN A 74 46.92 18.72 17.72
C ASN A 74 46.34 19.66 16.66
N TYR A 75 46.72 20.93 16.69
CA TYR A 75 46.36 21.90 15.66
C TYR A 75 47.64 22.61 15.20
N VAL A 76 47.67 22.98 13.92
CA VAL A 76 48.81 23.69 13.34
C VAL A 76 48.54 25.18 13.47
N VAL A 77 49.38 25.88 14.23
CA VAL A 77 49.33 27.34 14.34
C VAL A 77 50.20 27.91 13.23
N PRO A 78 49.74 28.91 12.46
CA PRO A 78 50.57 29.51 11.43
C PRO A 78 51.80 30.18 12.05
N GLY A 79 52.98 29.65 11.69
CA GLY A 79 54.29 30.31 11.73
C GLY A 79 54.65 31.07 13.00
N ASN A 80 55.25 30.37 13.96
CA ASN A 80 55.85 30.96 15.15
C ASN A 80 57.09 31.81 14.79
N LYS A 81 57.08 33.11 15.10
CA LYS A 81 58.27 33.99 14.98
C LYS A 81 58.91 34.34 16.32
N GLU A 82 58.30 33.99 17.44
CA GLU A 82 58.65 34.54 18.77
C GLU A 82 58.95 33.50 19.85
N PHE A 83 58.51 32.25 19.72
CA PHE A 83 58.68 31.23 20.76
C PHE A 83 59.76 30.20 20.40
N MET A 84 60.53 29.74 21.38
CA MET A 84 61.49 28.64 21.23
C MET A 84 60.96 27.35 21.86
N SER A 85 61.57 26.21 21.52
CA SER A 85 61.18 24.90 22.06
C SER A 85 61.35 24.87 23.59
N GLY A 86 60.23 24.74 24.32
CA GLY A 86 60.18 24.75 25.79
C GLY A 86 59.29 25.84 26.40
N ASP A 87 58.88 26.84 25.62
CA ASP A 87 58.06 27.94 26.11
C ASP A 87 56.61 27.52 26.44
N LYS A 88 56.08 28.02 27.55
CA LYS A 88 54.67 27.82 27.95
C LYS A 88 53.82 29.00 27.48
N ILE A 89 52.93 28.76 26.53
CA ILE A 89 51.97 29.76 26.05
C ILE A 89 50.95 30.06 27.17
N LYS A 90 50.76 31.33 27.54
CA LYS A 90 49.73 31.73 28.50
C LYS A 90 48.36 31.35 27.95
N ARG A 91 47.56 30.62 28.75
CA ARG A 91 46.17 30.30 28.43
C ARG A 91 45.42 31.62 28.22
N PRO A 92 44.71 31.82 27.08
CA PRO A 92 43.97 33.05 26.86
C PRO A 92 42.97 33.26 28.00
N PRO A 93 42.77 34.50 28.46
CA PRO A 93 41.79 34.78 29.51
C PRO A 93 40.42 34.29 29.05
N GLN A 94 39.71 33.65 29.97
CA GLN A 94 38.41 33.05 29.75
C GLN A 94 37.42 34.15 29.35
N GLY A 95 37.14 34.26 28.04
CA GLY A 95 36.23 35.27 27.49
C GLY A 95 36.57 35.84 26.10
N GLY A 96 37.76 35.60 25.56
CA GLY A 96 38.20 36.22 24.30
C GLY A 96 37.94 35.43 23.01
N GLY A 97 36.97 34.51 23.00
CA GLY A 97 36.67 33.64 21.86
C GLY A 97 35.26 33.86 21.33
N GLY A 98 34.86 35.12 21.14
CA GLY A 98 33.62 35.46 20.47
C GLY A 98 33.73 35.13 18.98
N GLY A 99 33.38 33.89 18.62
CA GLY A 99 32.84 33.64 17.30
C GLY A 99 31.65 34.57 17.13
N GLN A 100 31.63 35.33 16.04
CA GLN A 100 30.53 36.19 15.64
C GLN A 100 29.29 35.30 15.45
N GLY A 101 28.59 35.05 16.55
CA GLY A 101 27.26 34.51 16.56
C GLY A 101 26.38 35.58 15.94
N ASN A 102 25.80 35.23 14.80
CA ASN A 102 24.67 35.95 14.23
C ASN A 102 23.73 36.31 15.39
N GLU A 103 23.45 37.60 15.59
CA GLU A 103 22.46 38.07 16.55
C GLU A 103 21.13 37.39 16.24
N GLY A 104 20.85 36.31 16.96
CA GLY A 104 19.51 35.78 17.09
C GLY A 104 18.75 36.80 17.92
N ALA A 105 17.73 37.41 17.33
CA ALA A 105 16.81 38.29 18.02
C ALA A 105 16.27 37.62 19.30
N ASP A 106 16.09 38.43 20.33
CA ASP A 106 15.65 38.09 21.69
C ASP A 106 14.16 37.72 21.78
N ASP A 107 13.64 37.03 20.75
CA ASP A 107 12.28 36.51 20.71
C ASP A 107 12.32 35.10 20.11
N GLY A 108 12.67 34.16 20.98
CA GLY A 108 12.88 32.75 20.66
C GLY A 108 11.57 32.02 20.41
N ASP A 109 11.04 32.13 19.19
CA ASP A 109 10.18 31.08 18.62
C ASP A 109 10.22 31.05 17.07
N GLY A 110 11.40 31.29 16.49
CA GLY A 110 11.65 31.08 15.07
C GLY A 110 11.86 29.60 14.74
N GLN A 111 10.91 28.74 15.08
CA GLN A 111 10.88 27.39 14.50
C GLN A 111 10.43 27.55 13.04
N ASP A 112 11.36 27.44 12.09
CA ASP A 112 11.01 27.41 10.67
C ASP A 112 10.09 26.20 10.41
N GLU A 113 8.79 26.47 10.36
CA GLU A 113 7.77 25.53 9.96
C GLU A 113 8.11 24.98 8.56
N PHE A 114 8.40 23.68 8.49
CA PHE A 114 8.68 23.03 7.21
C PHE A 114 7.37 22.82 6.47
N ARG A 115 7.19 23.53 5.35
CA ARG A 115 6.07 23.36 4.43
C ARG A 115 6.42 22.39 3.32
N PHE A 116 5.59 21.36 3.15
CA PHE A 116 5.71 20.38 2.08
C PHE A 116 4.50 20.40 1.18
N VAL A 117 4.73 20.31 -0.13
CA VAL A 117 3.70 19.99 -1.11
C VAL A 117 3.66 18.46 -1.24
N LEU A 118 2.57 17.83 -0.82
CA LEU A 118 2.32 16.42 -1.11
C LEU A 118 1.58 16.29 -2.44
N SER A 119 1.92 15.25 -3.22
CA SER A 119 1.08 14.87 -4.36
C SER A 119 -0.26 14.36 -3.86
N ARG A 120 -1.28 14.36 -4.73
CA ARG A 120 -2.60 13.81 -4.43
C ARG A 120 -2.50 12.34 -3.97
N GLU A 121 -1.71 11.54 -4.68
CA GLU A 121 -1.52 10.11 -4.36
C GLU A 121 -0.84 9.93 -3.00
N GLU A 122 0.21 10.69 -2.71
CA GLU A 122 0.93 10.61 -1.43
C GLU A 122 0.07 11.07 -0.26
N PHE A 123 -0.74 12.12 -0.46
CA PHE A 123 -1.69 12.59 0.55
C PHE A 123 -2.71 11.50 0.87
N ILE A 124 -3.31 10.89 -0.17
CA ILE A 124 -4.30 9.82 -0.01
C ILE A 124 -3.67 8.59 0.65
N ASP A 125 -2.45 8.23 0.28
CA ASP A 125 -1.73 7.10 0.87
C ASP A 125 -1.52 7.28 2.37
N LEU A 126 -0.98 8.42 2.77
CA LEU A 126 -0.76 8.74 4.19
C LEU A 126 -2.07 8.92 4.95
N PHE A 127 -3.13 9.34 4.25
CA PHE A 127 -4.46 9.51 4.83
C PHE A 127 -5.18 8.18 5.10
N LEU A 128 -4.98 7.16 4.25
CA LEU A 128 -5.65 5.86 4.31
C LEU A 128 -4.82 4.75 5.00
N GLU A 129 -3.56 5.00 5.35
CA GLU A 129 -2.62 3.97 5.83
C GLU A 129 -3.07 3.26 7.11
N ASP A 130 -3.76 3.98 8.01
CA ASP A 130 -4.25 3.48 9.29
C ASP A 130 -5.67 2.88 9.23
N LEU A 131 -6.22 2.74 8.04
CA LEU A 131 -7.56 2.20 7.83
C LEU A 131 -7.47 0.79 7.28
N GLU A 132 -8.28 -0.15 7.75
CA GLU A 132 -8.39 -1.52 7.22
C GLU A 132 -9.86 -1.89 6.98
N LEU A 133 -10.06 -2.83 6.06
CA LEU A 133 -11.38 -3.39 5.79
C LEU A 133 -11.59 -4.57 6.75
N PRO A 134 -12.67 -4.58 7.54
CA PRO A 134 -13.05 -5.74 8.34
C PRO A 134 -13.23 -6.98 7.45
N ASP A 135 -12.75 -8.14 7.92
CA ASP A 135 -13.02 -9.46 7.34
C ASP A 135 -12.66 -9.70 5.85
N LEU A 136 -11.44 -9.36 5.43
CA LEU A 136 -10.84 -9.88 4.19
C LEU A 136 -10.71 -11.42 4.14
N ALA A 137 -10.96 -12.12 5.25
CA ALA A 137 -10.69 -13.56 5.41
C ALA A 137 -11.88 -14.48 5.08
N LYS A 138 -13.13 -13.98 5.09
CA LYS A 138 -14.33 -14.84 5.07
C LYS A 138 -14.57 -15.62 3.77
N ARG A 139 -13.93 -15.26 2.64
CA ARG A 139 -14.07 -15.99 1.37
C ARG A 139 -12.76 -16.51 0.77
N LYS A 140 -11.73 -16.74 1.60
CA LYS A 140 -10.48 -17.37 1.14
C LYS A 140 -10.58 -18.87 0.80
N LEU A 141 -11.77 -19.48 0.84
CA LEU A 141 -11.91 -20.95 0.80
C LEU A 141 -12.84 -21.49 -0.28
N ALA A 142 -13.48 -20.66 -1.09
CA ALA A 142 -14.36 -21.16 -2.14
C ALA A 142 -14.25 -20.31 -3.40
N VAL A 143 -13.93 -21.00 -4.49
CA VAL A 143 -14.11 -20.61 -5.90
C VAL A 143 -12.85 -20.05 -6.58
N THR A 144 -12.22 -20.97 -7.31
CA THR A 144 -11.36 -20.80 -8.49
C THR A 144 -10.28 -19.73 -8.40
N ASP A 145 -9.16 -20.10 -7.77
CA ASP A 145 -7.90 -19.40 -7.95
C ASP A 145 -7.57 -19.33 -9.44
N SER A 146 -7.60 -18.14 -10.03
CA SER A 146 -6.82 -17.90 -11.24
C SER A 146 -5.35 -18.07 -10.85
N LEU A 147 -4.83 -19.28 -11.08
CA LEU A 147 -3.45 -19.63 -10.78
C LEU A 147 -2.54 -18.84 -11.71
N ASP A 148 -1.82 -17.87 -11.15
CA ASP A 148 -0.76 -17.19 -11.88
C ASP A 148 0.57 -17.86 -11.57
N TRP A 149 1.32 -18.17 -12.63
CA TRP A 149 2.55 -18.95 -12.56
C TRP A 149 3.75 -18.02 -12.52
N HIS A 150 4.44 -17.99 -11.38
CA HIS A 150 5.63 -17.17 -11.21
C HIS A 150 6.88 -18.04 -11.20
N ARG A 151 7.98 -17.51 -11.72
CA ARG A 151 9.25 -18.24 -11.76
C ARG A 151 9.84 -18.32 -10.34
N ALA A 152 9.72 -19.48 -9.71
CA ALA A 152 10.19 -19.78 -8.36
C ALA A 152 11.65 -20.24 -8.30
N GLY A 153 12.31 -20.42 -9.45
CA GLY A 153 13.74 -20.72 -9.54
C GLY A 153 14.02 -21.93 -10.42
N TYR A 154 14.75 -22.91 -9.88
CA TYR A 154 15.20 -24.08 -10.64
C TYR A 154 14.97 -25.38 -9.87
N SER A 155 14.67 -26.44 -10.61
CA SER A 155 14.50 -27.81 -10.12
C SER A 155 15.50 -28.76 -10.82
N VAL A 156 15.80 -29.89 -10.19
CA VAL A 156 16.60 -30.98 -10.79
C VAL A 156 15.75 -31.84 -11.73
N SER A 157 14.44 -31.88 -11.53
CA SER A 157 13.46 -32.61 -12.34
C SER A 157 12.36 -31.68 -12.85
N GLY A 158 11.82 -31.98 -14.04
CA GLY A 158 10.78 -31.18 -14.66
C GLY A 158 10.45 -31.62 -16.09
N SER A 159 9.44 -31.01 -16.69
CA SER A 159 9.12 -31.23 -18.10
C SER A 159 10.26 -30.78 -19.01
N PRO A 160 10.59 -31.51 -20.10
CA PRO A 160 11.61 -31.11 -21.08
C PRO A 160 11.44 -29.68 -21.61
N THR A 161 10.22 -29.18 -21.72
CA THR A 161 9.93 -27.81 -22.15
C THR A 161 10.52 -26.74 -21.21
N ASN A 162 10.63 -27.06 -19.91
CA ASN A 162 11.18 -26.15 -18.91
C ASN A 162 12.70 -26.31 -18.74
N LEU A 163 13.38 -27.10 -19.58
CA LEU A 163 14.82 -27.32 -19.45
C LEU A 163 15.61 -26.02 -19.58
N ASN A 164 16.41 -25.70 -18.57
CA ASN A 164 17.34 -24.58 -18.63
C ASN A 164 18.68 -25.03 -19.22
N LEU A 165 18.84 -24.83 -20.54
CA LEU A 165 20.04 -25.20 -21.29
C LEU A 165 21.31 -24.52 -20.73
N VAL A 166 21.26 -23.22 -20.48
CA VAL A 166 22.42 -22.43 -20.03
C VAL A 166 22.96 -22.97 -18.70
N ARG A 167 22.08 -23.20 -17.73
CA ARG A 167 22.50 -23.67 -16.41
C ARG A 167 22.92 -25.14 -16.42
N THR A 168 22.24 -25.96 -17.21
CA THR A 168 22.62 -27.37 -17.42
C THR A 168 24.02 -27.48 -18.04
N MET A 169 24.31 -26.70 -19.08
CA MET A 169 25.62 -26.68 -19.73
C MET A 169 26.71 -26.13 -18.82
N ARG A 170 26.41 -25.12 -18.00
CA ARG A 170 27.36 -24.60 -16.99
C ARG A 170 27.71 -25.66 -15.94
N ASN A 171 26.72 -26.38 -15.42
CA ASN A 171 26.95 -27.47 -14.45
C ASN A 171 27.77 -28.61 -15.08
N SER A 172 27.40 -29.02 -16.29
CA SER A 172 28.13 -30.01 -17.07
C SER A 172 29.59 -29.61 -17.29
N LEU A 173 29.85 -28.35 -17.68
CA LEU A 173 31.21 -27.85 -17.85
C LEU A 173 32.00 -27.90 -16.53
N ALA A 174 31.41 -27.42 -15.43
CA ALA A 174 32.04 -27.43 -14.12
C ALA A 174 32.40 -28.86 -13.66
N ARG A 175 31.49 -29.83 -13.86
CA ARG A 175 31.73 -31.25 -13.57
C ARG A 175 32.85 -31.83 -14.43
N ARG A 176 32.88 -31.53 -15.73
CA ARG A 176 33.95 -32.00 -16.63
C ARG A 176 35.32 -31.46 -16.24
N ILE A 177 35.40 -30.19 -15.83
CA ILE A 177 36.63 -29.59 -15.31
C ILE A 177 37.03 -30.27 -14.00
N ALA A 178 36.10 -30.45 -13.05
CA ALA A 178 36.38 -31.08 -11.76
C ALA A 178 36.86 -32.55 -11.89
N LEU A 179 36.33 -33.28 -12.87
CA LEU A 179 36.71 -34.67 -13.14
C LEU A 179 37.88 -34.79 -14.12
N ASN A 180 38.54 -33.68 -14.50
CA ASN A 180 39.64 -33.63 -15.46
C ASN A 180 39.33 -34.43 -16.75
N ARG A 181 38.15 -34.18 -17.33
CA ARG A 181 37.82 -34.80 -18.62
C ARG A 181 38.81 -34.29 -19.68
N PRO A 182 39.47 -35.20 -20.43
CA PRO A 182 40.37 -34.80 -21.50
C PRO A 182 39.69 -33.89 -22.51
N THR A 183 40.41 -32.88 -22.99
CA THR A 183 39.89 -31.96 -24.00
C THR A 183 39.93 -32.61 -25.38
N GLY A 184 39.08 -32.13 -26.29
CA GLY A 184 39.08 -32.63 -27.67
C GLY A 184 40.41 -32.34 -28.38
N ASP A 185 41.12 -31.28 -27.96
CA ASP A 185 42.37 -30.86 -28.57
C ASP A 185 43.56 -31.72 -28.11
N GLU A 186 43.59 -32.14 -26.83
CA GLU A 186 44.55 -33.14 -26.33
C GLU A 186 44.47 -34.46 -27.11
N ILE A 187 43.24 -34.95 -27.33
CA ILE A 187 43.01 -36.19 -28.08
C ILE A 187 43.43 -36.03 -29.55
N LYS A 188 43.15 -34.87 -30.16
CA LYS A 188 43.57 -34.59 -31.53
C LYS A 188 45.09 -34.48 -31.65
N ALA A 189 45.76 -33.82 -30.70
CA ALA A 189 47.21 -33.68 -30.69
C ALA A 189 47.90 -35.05 -30.65
N LEU A 190 47.46 -35.94 -29.75
CA LEU A 190 47.98 -37.31 -29.67
C LEU A 190 47.71 -38.12 -30.94
N ARG A 191 46.54 -37.94 -31.58
CA ARG A 191 46.24 -38.60 -32.85
C ARG A 191 47.16 -38.14 -33.97
N VAL A 192 47.43 -36.84 -34.06
CA VAL A 192 48.36 -36.27 -35.05
C VAL A 192 49.79 -36.77 -34.78
N GLU A 193 50.22 -36.79 -33.51
CA GLU A 193 51.52 -37.31 -33.12
C GLU A 193 51.68 -38.80 -33.50
N ILE A 194 50.65 -39.62 -33.26
CA ILE A 194 50.64 -41.04 -33.65
C ILE A 194 50.76 -41.19 -35.17
N ASP A 195 49.97 -40.43 -35.94
CA ASP A 195 49.99 -40.48 -37.42
C ASP A 195 51.37 -40.09 -37.98
N ASP A 196 51.99 -39.04 -37.43
CA ASP A 196 53.33 -38.59 -37.82
C ASP A 196 54.42 -39.63 -37.46
N LEU A 197 54.33 -40.25 -36.27
CA LEU A 197 55.25 -41.32 -35.84
C LEU A 197 55.10 -42.58 -36.70
N GLU A 198 53.85 -42.95 -37.06
CA GLU A 198 53.56 -44.06 -37.97
C GLU A 198 54.13 -43.80 -39.37
N ARG A 199 53.99 -42.58 -39.89
CA ARG A 199 54.47 -42.20 -41.23
C ARG A 199 55.99 -42.10 -41.32
N THR A 200 56.64 -41.59 -40.28
CA THR A 200 58.10 -41.40 -40.27
C THR A 200 58.87 -42.64 -39.82
N GLY A 201 58.22 -43.58 -39.14
CA GLY A 201 58.83 -44.81 -38.62
C GLY A 201 59.88 -44.56 -37.54
N ARG A 202 59.94 -43.35 -36.98
CA ARG A 202 60.88 -42.96 -35.92
C ARG A 202 60.34 -43.38 -34.56
N ASP A 203 61.25 -43.82 -33.70
CA ASP A 203 61.04 -44.04 -32.26
C ASP A 203 59.81 -44.88 -31.87
N ARG A 204 59.91 -46.20 -32.06
CA ARG A 204 58.82 -47.15 -31.76
C ARG A 204 58.34 -47.11 -30.31
N VAL A 205 59.22 -46.76 -29.39
CA VAL A 205 58.88 -46.67 -27.95
C VAL A 205 57.88 -45.55 -27.72
N ARG A 206 58.14 -44.34 -28.27
CA ARG A 206 57.24 -43.21 -28.14
C ARG A 206 55.88 -43.43 -28.81
N LEU A 207 55.86 -44.16 -29.94
CA LEU A 207 54.62 -44.54 -30.61
C LEU A 207 53.72 -45.44 -29.73
N GLU A 208 54.32 -46.42 -29.05
CA GLU A 208 53.59 -47.29 -28.12
C GLU A 208 53.07 -46.50 -26.91
N GLU A 209 53.90 -45.64 -26.31
CA GLU A 209 53.50 -44.76 -25.20
C GLU A 209 52.34 -43.83 -25.60
N ALA A 210 52.41 -43.18 -26.75
CA ALA A 210 51.36 -42.27 -27.23
C ALA A 210 50.03 -43.01 -27.48
N ARG A 211 50.10 -44.27 -27.96
CA ARG A 211 48.91 -45.13 -28.13
C ARG A 211 48.30 -45.52 -26.79
N GLU A 212 49.11 -45.86 -25.79
CA GLU A 212 48.63 -46.15 -24.43
C GLU A 212 47.99 -44.92 -23.77
N GLU A 213 48.62 -43.75 -23.93
CA GLU A 213 48.10 -42.48 -23.43
C GLU A 213 46.75 -42.14 -24.07
N LEU A 214 46.66 -42.25 -25.40
CA LEU A 214 45.40 -42.07 -26.12
C LEU A 214 44.32 -43.05 -25.64
N ALA A 215 44.66 -44.32 -25.42
CA ALA A 215 43.72 -45.32 -24.91
C ALA A 215 43.20 -44.94 -23.51
N LEU A 216 44.06 -44.41 -22.65
CA LEU A 216 43.68 -43.94 -21.32
C LEU A 216 42.77 -42.71 -21.37
N LEU A 217 43.07 -41.72 -22.22
CA LEU A 217 42.23 -40.53 -22.40
C LEU A 217 40.86 -40.90 -23.00
N LEU A 218 40.80 -41.84 -23.94
CA LEU A 218 39.54 -42.34 -24.51
C LEU A 218 38.70 -43.05 -23.44
N ARG A 219 39.30 -43.90 -22.60
CA ARG A 219 38.59 -44.54 -21.47
C ARG A 219 38.03 -43.52 -20.49
N ARG A 220 38.79 -42.47 -20.14
CA ARG A 220 38.32 -41.38 -19.28
C ARG A 220 37.15 -40.61 -19.91
N THR A 221 37.24 -40.34 -21.22
CA THR A 221 36.20 -39.63 -21.98
C THR A 221 34.89 -40.42 -22.03
N GLN A 222 34.96 -41.75 -22.11
CA GLN A 222 33.77 -42.61 -22.05
C GLN A 222 33.15 -42.67 -20.64
N ARG A 223 33.97 -42.68 -19.59
CA ARG A 223 33.51 -42.73 -18.19
C ARG A 223 32.85 -41.45 -17.72
N ILE A 224 33.19 -40.31 -18.30
CA ILE A 224 32.65 -39.00 -17.91
C ILE A 224 31.71 -38.56 -19.04
N PRO A 225 30.38 -38.68 -18.92
CA PRO A 225 29.43 -38.26 -19.96
C PRO A 225 29.49 -36.76 -20.20
N TYR A 226 29.12 -36.33 -21.42
CA TYR A 226 29.12 -34.90 -21.77
C TYR A 226 28.06 -34.14 -20.98
N ILE A 227 26.84 -34.68 -20.88
CA ILE A 227 25.78 -34.23 -19.97
C ILE A 227 25.40 -35.43 -19.12
N ASP A 228 25.29 -35.22 -17.81
CA ASP A 228 24.83 -36.20 -16.83
C ASP A 228 23.47 -35.76 -16.27
N PRO A 229 22.54 -36.67 -15.94
CA PRO A 229 21.30 -36.33 -15.25
C PRO A 229 21.46 -35.37 -14.05
N VAL A 230 22.57 -35.44 -13.32
CA VAL A 230 22.83 -34.53 -12.19
C VAL A 230 23.08 -33.07 -12.61
N ASP A 231 23.50 -32.85 -13.86
CA ASP A 231 23.78 -31.51 -14.41
C ASP A 231 22.48 -30.77 -14.77
N VAL A 232 21.43 -31.53 -15.10
CA VAL A 232 20.18 -31.04 -15.67
C VAL A 232 19.44 -30.15 -14.68
N ARG A 233 19.03 -28.96 -15.15
CA ARG A 233 18.20 -28.03 -14.38
C ARG A 233 17.01 -27.56 -15.19
N TYR A 234 15.85 -27.55 -14.57
CA TYR A 234 14.58 -27.08 -15.14
C TYR A 234 14.18 -25.77 -14.48
N ASN A 235 13.56 -24.86 -15.24
CA ASN A 235 12.90 -23.69 -14.68
C ASN A 235 11.69 -24.16 -13.86
N ARG A 236 11.64 -23.77 -12.58
CA ARG A 236 10.53 -24.07 -11.69
C ARG A 236 9.57 -22.89 -11.68
N PHE A 237 8.29 -23.20 -11.87
CA PHE A 237 7.20 -22.26 -11.68
C PHE A 237 6.35 -22.77 -10.53
N ASP A 238 6.08 -21.91 -9.55
CA ASP A 238 5.14 -22.22 -8.48
C ASP A 238 3.87 -21.41 -8.73
N ALA A 239 2.73 -22.04 -8.52
CA ALA A 239 1.44 -21.38 -8.58
C ALA A 239 1.18 -20.68 -7.25
N THR A 240 0.88 -19.39 -7.30
CA THR A 240 0.46 -18.62 -6.13
C THR A 240 -1.01 -18.25 -6.31
N PRO A 241 -1.88 -18.53 -5.31
CA PRO A 241 -3.28 -18.15 -5.39
C PRO A 241 -3.38 -16.62 -5.47
N ARG A 242 -4.10 -16.12 -6.49
CA ARG A 242 -4.47 -14.71 -6.54
C ARG A 242 -5.83 -14.57 -5.84
N PRO A 243 -5.92 -13.80 -4.73
CA PRO A 243 -7.22 -13.47 -4.17
C PRO A 243 -8.04 -12.70 -5.23
N ALA A 244 -9.35 -12.91 -5.24
CA ALA A 244 -10.30 -12.15 -6.07
C ALA A 244 -9.97 -10.65 -6.01
N ALA A 245 -9.38 -10.13 -7.09
CA ALA A 245 -8.76 -8.81 -7.14
C ALA A 245 -9.74 -7.69 -7.49
N GLN A 246 -11.05 -8.01 -7.46
CA GLN A 246 -12.12 -7.15 -7.92
C GLN A 246 -13.11 -6.89 -6.78
N ALA A 247 -13.58 -5.65 -6.71
CA ALA A 247 -14.56 -5.21 -5.75
C ALA A 247 -15.65 -4.39 -6.44
N VAL A 248 -16.88 -4.49 -5.95
CA VAL A 248 -17.99 -3.65 -6.39
C VAL A 248 -18.46 -2.83 -5.20
N MET A 249 -18.66 -1.54 -5.43
CA MET A 249 -19.20 -0.58 -4.48
C MET A 249 -20.62 -0.20 -4.88
N PHE A 250 -21.59 -0.56 -4.05
CA PHE A 250 -22.98 -0.13 -4.16
C PHE A 250 -23.19 1.16 -3.37
N CYS A 251 -23.65 2.20 -4.03
CA CYS A 251 -24.06 3.47 -3.43
C CYS A 251 -25.58 3.53 -3.43
N LEU A 252 -26.20 3.45 -2.25
CA LEU A 252 -27.65 3.52 -2.09
C LEU A 252 -28.04 4.87 -1.48
N MET A 253 -28.81 5.69 -2.17
CA MET A 253 -29.23 6.99 -1.63
C MET A 253 -30.73 7.21 -1.78
N ASP A 254 -31.34 7.75 -0.74
CA ASP A 254 -32.69 8.29 -0.82
C ASP A 254 -32.67 9.62 -1.58
N VAL A 255 -33.57 9.79 -2.54
CA VAL A 255 -33.73 11.03 -3.31
C VAL A 255 -35.07 11.72 -3.04
N SER A 256 -35.76 11.30 -1.97
CA SER A 256 -36.99 11.90 -1.47
C SER A 256 -36.84 13.39 -1.12
N GLY A 257 -37.98 14.05 -0.91
CA GLY A 257 -38.03 15.50 -0.66
C GLY A 257 -37.33 15.96 0.61
N SER A 258 -37.02 15.08 1.56
CA SER A 258 -36.33 15.41 2.82
C SER A 258 -34.81 15.48 2.67
N MET A 259 -34.25 14.89 1.62
CA MET A 259 -32.81 14.89 1.33
C MET A 259 -32.35 16.21 0.69
N THR A 260 -31.92 17.15 1.54
CA THR A 260 -31.40 18.46 1.13
C THR A 260 -30.09 18.38 0.34
N GLU A 261 -29.73 19.45 -0.39
CA GLU A 261 -28.43 19.54 -1.11
C GLU A 261 -27.22 19.35 -0.18
N HIS A 262 -27.32 19.83 1.07
CA HIS A 262 -26.26 19.65 2.07
C HIS A 262 -26.08 18.18 2.43
N MET A 263 -27.18 17.47 2.69
CA MET A 263 -27.17 16.03 2.97
C MET A 263 -26.60 15.23 1.78
N LYS A 264 -26.94 15.61 0.55
CA LYS A 264 -26.38 15.01 -0.67
C LYS A 264 -24.88 15.29 -0.82
N ASP A 265 -24.40 16.49 -0.48
CA ASP A 265 -22.96 16.80 -0.47
C ASP A 265 -22.20 15.98 0.57
N LEU A 266 -22.79 15.75 1.76
CA LEU A 266 -22.20 14.87 2.77
C LEU A 266 -22.11 13.41 2.28
N ALA A 267 -23.20 12.89 1.71
CA ALA A 267 -23.25 11.55 1.14
C ALA A 267 -22.21 11.39 0.02
N LYS A 268 -22.15 12.33 -0.93
CA LYS A 268 -21.18 12.33 -2.04
C LYS A 268 -19.75 12.24 -1.53
N ARG A 269 -19.40 13.02 -0.51
CA ARG A 269 -18.06 12.99 0.10
C ARG A 269 -17.73 11.64 0.72
N PHE A 270 -18.68 11.04 1.43
CA PHE A 270 -18.46 9.72 1.98
C PHE A 270 -18.25 8.67 0.88
N TYR A 271 -19.10 8.66 -0.15
CA TYR A 271 -18.95 7.73 -1.28
C TYR A 271 -17.60 7.88 -1.98
N MET A 272 -17.15 9.12 -2.22
CA MET A 272 -15.84 9.36 -2.82
C MET A 272 -14.69 8.82 -1.95
N LEU A 273 -14.74 9.03 -0.63
CA LEU A 273 -13.71 8.51 0.27
C LEU A 273 -13.68 6.98 0.27
N LEU A 274 -14.85 6.33 0.30
CA LEU A 274 -14.94 4.88 0.23
C LEU A 274 -14.44 4.35 -1.12
N TYR A 275 -14.78 5.01 -2.23
CA TYR A 275 -14.30 4.63 -3.56
C TYR A 275 -12.77 4.75 -3.65
N LEU A 276 -12.18 5.84 -3.16
CA LEU A 276 -10.72 6.01 -3.11
C LEU A 276 -10.07 4.93 -2.26
N PHE A 277 -10.68 4.57 -1.13
CA PHE A 277 -10.20 3.53 -0.25
C PHE A 277 -10.22 2.14 -0.90
N LEU A 278 -11.31 1.80 -1.60
CA LEU A 278 -11.43 0.54 -2.34
C LEU A 278 -10.47 0.49 -3.53
N THR A 279 -10.36 1.57 -4.31
CA THR A 279 -9.44 1.64 -5.47
C THR A 279 -7.98 1.52 -5.05
N ARG A 280 -7.65 1.86 -3.80
CA ARG A 280 -6.31 1.66 -3.27
C ARG A 280 -6.02 0.19 -2.93
N ARG A 281 -7.05 -0.56 -2.52
CA ARG A 281 -6.95 -1.97 -2.09
C ARG A 281 -7.14 -2.96 -3.23
N TYR A 282 -8.00 -2.63 -4.18
CA TYR A 282 -8.41 -3.47 -5.29
C TYR A 282 -7.94 -2.84 -6.60
N LYS A 283 -7.48 -3.68 -7.53
CA LYS A 283 -7.04 -3.22 -8.86
C LYS A 283 -8.21 -2.81 -9.75
N HIS A 284 -9.34 -3.49 -9.56
CA HIS A 284 -10.56 -3.24 -10.30
C HIS A 284 -11.69 -2.98 -9.31
N VAL A 285 -12.27 -1.79 -9.39
CA VAL A 285 -13.42 -1.40 -8.59
C VAL A 285 -14.52 -0.94 -9.53
N GLU A 286 -15.67 -1.61 -9.46
CA GLU A 286 -16.88 -1.15 -10.14
C GLU A 286 -17.79 -0.41 -9.16
N VAL A 287 -18.52 0.59 -9.64
CA VAL A 287 -19.42 1.40 -8.83
C VAL A 287 -20.81 1.33 -9.43
N VAL A 288 -21.79 1.02 -8.59
CA VAL A 288 -23.21 0.95 -8.95
C VAL A 288 -23.96 1.96 -8.09
N PHE A 289 -24.73 2.83 -8.73
CA PHE A 289 -25.56 3.81 -8.04
C PHE A 289 -27.02 3.38 -8.08
N ILE A 290 -27.62 3.21 -6.91
CA ILE A 290 -29.03 2.85 -6.75
C ILE A 290 -29.71 3.97 -5.97
N ARG A 291 -30.56 4.74 -6.66
CA ARG A 291 -31.43 5.69 -5.99
C ARG A 291 -32.76 5.02 -5.67
N HIS A 292 -33.42 5.48 -4.62
CA HIS A 292 -34.74 4.99 -4.27
C HIS A 292 -35.65 6.10 -3.77
N THR A 293 -36.95 5.92 -4.03
CA THR A 293 -38.06 6.57 -3.33
C THR A 293 -39.07 5.46 -2.97
N HIS A 294 -40.23 5.44 -3.62
CA HIS A 294 -41.23 4.38 -3.59
C HIS A 294 -40.89 3.23 -4.56
N LYS A 295 -39.95 3.49 -5.48
CA LYS A 295 -39.31 2.53 -6.38
C LYS A 295 -37.80 2.80 -6.39
N ALA A 296 -37.02 1.76 -6.61
CA ALA A 296 -35.57 1.86 -6.78
C ALA A 296 -35.17 1.63 -8.24
N GLN A 297 -34.08 2.27 -8.63
CA GLN A 297 -33.52 2.14 -9.98
C GLN A 297 -32.00 2.32 -9.95
N GLU A 298 -31.28 1.50 -10.71
CA GLU A 298 -29.90 1.75 -11.08
C GLU A 298 -29.79 2.97 -12.02
N VAL A 299 -28.92 3.91 -11.67
CA VAL A 299 -28.70 5.16 -12.41
C VAL A 299 -27.20 5.44 -12.57
N ASP A 300 -26.87 6.43 -13.40
CA ASP A 300 -25.52 6.98 -13.53
C ASP A 300 -25.21 7.99 -12.40
N GLU A 301 -23.94 8.38 -12.28
CA GLU A 301 -23.47 9.30 -11.23
C GLU A 301 -24.18 10.65 -11.26
N GLU A 302 -24.40 11.22 -12.45
CA GLU A 302 -25.00 12.55 -12.58
C GLU A 302 -26.44 12.53 -12.10
N THR A 303 -27.22 11.57 -12.58
CA THR A 303 -28.60 11.38 -12.14
C THR A 303 -28.68 11.08 -10.64
N PHE A 304 -27.76 10.29 -10.09
CA PHE A 304 -27.75 9.91 -8.68
C PHE A 304 -27.63 11.12 -7.72
N PHE A 305 -26.78 12.10 -8.05
CA PHE A 305 -26.54 13.25 -7.15
C PHE A 305 -27.42 14.46 -7.46
N TYR A 306 -27.79 14.69 -8.71
CA TYR A 306 -28.40 15.95 -9.14
C TYR A 306 -29.88 15.84 -9.52
N SER A 307 -30.42 14.63 -9.73
CA SER A 307 -31.84 14.46 -10.08
C SER A 307 -32.70 14.25 -8.82
N PRO A 308 -33.54 15.22 -8.42
CA PRO A 308 -34.53 15.01 -7.37
C PRO A 308 -35.72 14.21 -7.91
N GLU A 309 -36.30 13.36 -7.07
CA GLU A 309 -37.52 12.62 -7.40
C GLU A 309 -38.50 12.73 -6.24
N THR A 310 -39.75 13.09 -6.54
CA THR A 310 -40.78 13.24 -5.52
C THR A 310 -41.44 11.88 -5.26
N GLY A 311 -41.33 11.38 -4.03
CA GLY A 311 -41.97 10.13 -3.60
C GLY A 311 -41.76 9.87 -2.11
N GLY A 312 -42.51 8.91 -1.55
CA GLY A 312 -42.25 8.43 -0.18
C GLY A 312 -41.05 7.49 -0.15
N THR A 313 -40.39 7.36 1.00
CA THR A 313 -39.17 6.55 1.14
C THR A 313 -39.51 5.10 1.49
N VAL A 314 -39.14 4.17 0.61
CA VAL A 314 -39.33 2.72 0.76
C VAL A 314 -37.99 2.02 0.52
N VAL A 315 -37.26 1.78 1.61
CA VAL A 315 -35.89 1.26 1.57
C VAL A 315 -35.80 -0.16 1.00
N SER A 316 -36.82 -1.01 1.22
CA SER A 316 -36.78 -2.41 0.73
C SER A 316 -36.60 -2.49 -0.77
N THR A 317 -37.15 -1.54 -1.53
CA THR A 317 -37.01 -1.51 -3.00
C THR A 317 -35.56 -1.36 -3.42
N ALA A 318 -34.77 -0.59 -2.66
CA ALA A 318 -33.35 -0.38 -2.93
C ALA A 318 -32.53 -1.66 -2.68
N LEU A 319 -32.89 -2.41 -1.63
CA LEU A 319 -32.25 -3.68 -1.29
C LEU A 319 -32.60 -4.78 -2.30
N GLU A 320 -33.84 -4.82 -2.77
CA GLU A 320 -34.27 -5.74 -3.85
C GLU A 320 -33.54 -5.44 -5.16
N GLU A 321 -33.40 -4.16 -5.51
CA GLU A 321 -32.67 -3.74 -6.71
C GLU A 321 -31.17 -4.06 -6.59
N MET A 322 -30.58 -3.87 -5.40
CA MET A 322 -29.21 -4.28 -5.12
C MET A 322 -29.04 -5.79 -5.30
N GLN A 323 -29.94 -6.60 -4.73
CA GLN A 323 -29.92 -8.06 -4.91
C GLN A 323 -29.98 -8.43 -6.40
N ARG A 324 -30.92 -7.85 -7.15
CA ARG A 324 -31.09 -8.10 -8.59
C ARG A 324 -29.80 -7.82 -9.36
N VAL A 325 -29.14 -6.70 -9.06
CA VAL A 325 -27.88 -6.32 -9.72
C VAL A 325 -26.74 -7.26 -9.34
N VAL A 326 -26.64 -7.64 -8.07
CA VAL A 326 -25.61 -8.59 -7.59
C VAL A 326 -25.76 -9.94 -8.30
N GLU A 327 -26.97 -10.48 -8.35
CA GLU A 327 -27.25 -11.77 -9.01
C GLU A 327 -26.97 -11.73 -10.51
N ALA A 328 -27.24 -10.58 -11.17
CA ALA A 328 -27.07 -10.44 -12.62
C ALA A 328 -25.61 -10.21 -13.06
N ARG A 329 -24.82 -9.45 -12.29
CA ARG A 329 -23.48 -8.98 -12.71
C ARG A 329 -22.34 -9.31 -11.76
N PHE A 330 -22.60 -9.47 -10.47
CA PHE A 330 -21.54 -9.51 -9.45
C PHE A 330 -21.68 -10.74 -8.53
N PRO A 331 -21.43 -11.96 -9.03
CA PRO A 331 -21.52 -13.15 -8.21
C PRO A 331 -20.60 -13.05 -6.99
N PRO A 332 -21.11 -13.28 -5.76
CA PRO A 332 -20.34 -13.12 -4.51
C PRO A 332 -19.09 -14.03 -4.41
N SER A 333 -18.98 -15.05 -5.27
CA SER A 333 -17.80 -15.92 -5.39
C SER A 333 -16.61 -15.25 -6.09
N GLU A 334 -16.85 -14.27 -6.95
CA GLU A 334 -15.81 -13.62 -7.77
C GLU A 334 -15.56 -12.16 -7.34
N TRP A 335 -16.58 -11.51 -6.79
CA TRP A 335 -16.54 -10.10 -6.42
C TRP A 335 -16.64 -9.88 -4.90
N ASN A 336 -15.84 -8.94 -4.40
CA ASN A 336 -16.03 -8.41 -3.05
C ASN A 336 -17.05 -7.27 -3.10
N ILE A 337 -18.16 -7.43 -2.39
CA ILE A 337 -19.31 -6.53 -2.40
C ILE A 337 -19.24 -5.62 -1.18
N TYR A 338 -19.16 -4.32 -1.45
CA TYR A 338 -19.21 -3.25 -0.46
C TYR A 338 -20.46 -2.42 -0.71
N ALA A 339 -21.23 -2.14 0.33
CA ALA A 339 -22.41 -1.30 0.23
C ALA A 339 -22.29 -0.10 1.16
N ALA A 340 -22.69 1.05 0.64
CA ALA A 340 -22.78 2.30 1.38
C ALA A 340 -24.16 2.89 1.13
N GLN A 341 -24.92 3.11 2.20
CA GLN A 341 -26.23 3.71 2.16
C GLN A 341 -26.22 5.05 2.88
N ALA A 342 -26.76 6.08 2.22
CA ALA A 342 -26.99 7.39 2.81
C ALA A 342 -28.49 7.73 2.79
N SER A 343 -29.02 8.11 3.94
CA SER A 343 -30.42 8.52 4.11
C SER A 343 -30.52 9.48 5.29
N ASP A 344 -31.57 10.28 5.34
CA ASP A 344 -31.95 11.11 6.48
C ASP A 344 -32.59 10.32 7.65
N GLY A 345 -32.82 9.02 7.45
CA GLY A 345 -33.35 8.08 8.44
C GLY A 345 -34.86 7.82 8.36
N ASP A 346 -35.55 8.41 7.37
CA ASP A 346 -36.97 8.16 7.15
C ASP A 346 -37.22 6.83 6.40
N ASN A 347 -38.27 6.12 6.78
CA ASN A 347 -38.75 4.94 6.05
C ASN A 347 -40.22 4.71 6.34
N ALA A 348 -40.96 4.21 5.36
CA ALA A 348 -42.35 3.84 5.56
C ALA A 348 -42.49 2.77 6.68
N LEU A 349 -43.39 3.00 7.65
CA LEU A 349 -43.61 2.06 8.76
C LEU A 349 -43.96 0.63 8.31
N SER A 350 -44.69 0.50 7.20
CA SER A 350 -45.04 -0.79 6.60
C SER A 350 -43.85 -1.52 5.98
N ASP A 351 -42.75 -0.82 5.72
CA ASP A 351 -41.56 -1.34 5.03
C ASP A 351 -40.48 -1.85 5.99
N ASN A 352 -40.44 -1.33 7.23
CA ASN A 352 -39.38 -1.65 8.22
C ASN A 352 -39.18 -3.16 8.43
N GLY A 353 -40.26 -3.94 8.53
CA GLY A 353 -40.18 -5.40 8.69
C GLY A 353 -39.55 -6.10 7.49
N LYS A 354 -39.93 -5.71 6.28
CA LYS A 354 -39.40 -6.26 5.02
C LYS A 354 -37.93 -5.88 4.84
N THR A 355 -37.59 -4.63 5.10
CA THR A 355 -36.21 -4.12 5.06
C THR A 355 -35.31 -4.87 6.04
N ALA A 356 -35.77 -5.12 7.27
CA ALA A 356 -34.99 -5.87 8.25
C ALA A 356 -34.72 -7.32 7.81
N GLN A 357 -35.75 -7.97 7.25
CA GLN A 357 -35.63 -9.34 6.75
C GLN A 357 -34.65 -9.42 5.57
N LEU A 358 -34.80 -8.58 4.55
CA LEU A 358 -33.91 -8.54 3.38
C LEU A 358 -32.45 -8.26 3.79
N MET A 359 -32.25 -7.33 4.71
CA MET A 359 -30.92 -7.00 5.20
C MET A 359 -30.25 -8.23 5.84
N LYS A 360 -30.97 -8.91 6.75
CA LYS A 360 -30.43 -10.06 7.50
C LYS A 360 -30.25 -11.32 6.66
N GLU A 361 -31.22 -11.65 5.82
CA GLU A 361 -31.24 -12.93 5.10
C GLU A 361 -30.44 -12.91 3.80
N ILE A 362 -30.32 -11.73 3.16
CA ILE A 362 -29.77 -11.62 1.80
C ILE A 362 -28.56 -10.69 1.75
N ILE A 363 -28.72 -9.43 2.16
CA ILE A 363 -27.72 -8.38 1.90
C ILE A 363 -26.47 -8.52 2.78
N LEU A 364 -26.61 -8.70 4.09
CA LEU A 364 -25.46 -8.86 4.98
C LEU A 364 -24.64 -10.13 4.69
N PRO A 365 -25.25 -11.30 4.39
CA PRO A 365 -24.50 -12.50 4.00
C PRO A 365 -23.69 -12.37 2.70
N ILE A 366 -24.17 -11.59 1.73
CA ILE A 366 -23.47 -11.40 0.45
C ILE A 366 -22.38 -10.32 0.52
N CYS A 367 -22.55 -9.30 1.39
CA CYS A 367 -21.62 -8.18 1.55
C CYS A 367 -20.42 -8.52 2.44
N GLN A 368 -19.27 -7.90 2.15
CA GLN A 368 -18.11 -7.89 3.05
C GLN A 368 -18.25 -6.80 4.11
N TYR A 369 -18.88 -5.68 3.74
CA TYR A 369 -19.10 -4.55 4.63
C TYR A 369 -20.28 -3.72 4.16
N TYR A 370 -21.15 -3.33 5.09
CA TYR A 370 -22.30 -2.47 4.85
C TYR A 370 -22.20 -1.22 5.73
N ALA A 371 -22.01 -0.06 5.11
CA ALA A 371 -21.94 1.22 5.81
C ALA A 371 -23.27 1.96 5.67
N TYR A 372 -24.00 2.13 6.77
CA TYR A 372 -25.17 2.99 6.83
C TYR A 372 -24.79 4.34 7.44
N ILE A 373 -25.08 5.42 6.71
CA ILE A 373 -24.87 6.79 7.16
C ILE A 373 -26.19 7.53 7.18
N GLU A 374 -26.52 7.97 8.37
CA GLU A 374 -27.62 8.87 8.59
C GLU A 374 -27.13 10.32 8.50
N VAL A 375 -27.61 11.06 7.49
CA VAL A 375 -27.23 12.45 7.23
C VAL A 375 -28.24 13.41 7.86
N GLY A 376 -27.75 14.35 8.67
CA GLY A 376 -28.57 15.33 9.37
C GLY A 376 -28.42 16.75 8.83
N GLN A 377 -29.28 17.66 9.29
CA GLN A 377 -29.16 19.09 9.03
C GLN A 377 -28.21 19.77 10.03
N ASP A 378 -27.48 20.79 9.59
CA ASP A 378 -26.58 21.56 10.45
C ASP A 378 -27.35 22.22 11.61
N GLY A 379 -26.96 21.91 12.85
CA GLY A 379 -27.55 22.48 14.08
C GLY A 379 -28.76 21.72 14.62
N MET A 380 -29.29 20.74 13.89
CA MET A 380 -30.26 19.77 14.40
C MET A 380 -29.58 18.41 14.45
N SER A 381 -29.20 17.95 15.65
CA SER A 381 -28.91 16.52 15.82
C SER A 381 -30.14 15.74 15.33
N PRO A 382 -29.97 14.75 14.43
CA PRO A 382 -31.05 13.85 14.07
C PRO A 382 -31.69 13.30 15.36
N GLY A 383 -32.94 13.70 15.61
CA GLY A 383 -33.67 13.32 16.82
C GLY A 383 -33.82 14.38 17.92
N LEU A 384 -33.35 15.63 17.77
CA LEU A 384 -33.59 16.67 18.78
C LEU A 384 -35.02 17.24 18.65
N ALA A 385 -36.01 16.53 19.19
CA ALA A 385 -37.32 17.11 19.51
C ALA A 385 -37.21 17.93 20.80
N TYR A 386 -38.06 18.96 20.93
CA TYR A 386 -38.29 19.71 22.18
C TYR A 386 -38.44 18.74 23.38
N GLY A 387 -37.38 18.57 24.17
CA GLY A 387 -37.37 17.65 25.33
C GLY A 387 -36.25 16.61 25.34
N GLY A 388 -34.99 17.06 25.37
CA GLY A 388 -33.87 16.39 26.06
C GLY A 388 -33.46 14.96 25.69
N GLY A 389 -34.04 14.32 24.67
CA GLY A 389 -33.70 12.96 24.25
C GLY A 389 -33.40 12.86 22.76
N VAL A 390 -32.35 12.11 22.41
CA VAL A 390 -32.03 11.77 21.01
C VAL A 390 -33.09 10.78 20.52
N ARG A 391 -34.10 11.24 19.76
CA ARG A 391 -35.02 10.32 19.08
C ARG A 391 -34.28 9.61 17.95
N GLU A 392 -34.02 8.32 18.13
CA GLU A 392 -33.56 7.47 17.02
C GLU A 392 -34.63 7.46 15.93
N THR A 393 -34.21 7.63 14.68
CA THR A 393 -35.03 7.52 13.46
C THR A 393 -35.52 6.08 13.27
N ASP A 394 -36.55 5.90 12.45
CA ASP A 394 -37.17 4.60 12.25
C ASP A 394 -36.20 3.61 11.58
N LEU A 395 -35.43 4.07 10.59
CA LEU A 395 -34.43 3.24 9.93
C LEU A 395 -33.27 2.88 10.85
N TRP A 396 -32.79 3.82 11.67
CA TRP A 396 -31.73 3.57 12.65
C TRP A 396 -32.13 2.48 13.66
N ARG A 397 -33.35 2.55 14.20
CA ARG A 397 -33.87 1.52 15.11
C ARG A 397 -33.94 0.15 14.44
N THR A 398 -34.41 0.14 13.20
CA THR A 398 -34.55 -1.08 12.40
C THR A 398 -33.18 -1.75 12.22
N TYR A 399 -32.17 -1.01 11.78
CA TYR A 399 -30.81 -1.56 11.58
C TYR A 399 -30.09 -1.89 12.88
N LYS A 400 -30.30 -1.11 13.94
CA LYS A 400 -29.78 -1.42 15.29
C LYS A 400 -30.28 -2.77 15.80
N SER A 401 -31.51 -3.16 15.47
CA SER A 401 -32.08 -4.45 15.88
C SER A 401 -31.45 -5.66 15.15
N ILE A 402 -30.79 -5.42 14.02
CA ILE A 402 -30.16 -6.45 13.18
C ILE A 402 -28.67 -6.60 13.51
N ALA A 403 -28.08 -5.60 14.17
CA ALA A 403 -26.64 -5.40 14.40
C ALA A 403 -25.77 -6.68 14.31
N GLU A 404 -25.16 -6.84 13.15
CA GLU A 404 -24.11 -7.81 12.86
C GLU A 404 -22.77 -7.08 12.72
N PRO A 405 -21.61 -7.75 12.91
CA PRO A 405 -20.30 -7.13 12.75
C PRO A 405 -20.05 -6.57 11.33
N VAL A 406 -20.83 -6.99 10.34
CA VAL A 406 -20.75 -6.53 8.94
C VAL A 406 -21.45 -5.18 8.73
N LEU A 407 -22.43 -4.85 9.57
CA LEU A 407 -23.23 -3.63 9.47
C LEU A 407 -22.68 -2.54 10.38
N ALA A 408 -22.21 -1.44 9.79
CA ALA A 408 -21.69 -0.31 10.52
C ALA A 408 -22.55 0.93 10.31
N MET A 409 -23.01 1.53 11.41
CA MET A 409 -23.93 2.66 11.39
C MET A 409 -23.29 3.90 12.00
N ARG A 410 -23.37 5.05 11.31
CA ARG A 410 -22.88 6.33 11.82
C ARG A 410 -23.77 7.50 11.40
N ARG A 411 -23.70 8.58 12.18
CA ARG A 411 -24.39 9.85 11.90
C ARG A 411 -23.38 10.89 11.44
N VAL A 412 -23.75 11.69 10.46
CA VAL A 412 -22.93 12.81 9.98
C VAL A 412 -23.83 14.03 9.82
N THR A 413 -23.49 15.11 10.51
CA THR A 413 -24.20 16.39 10.37
C THR A 413 -23.34 17.43 9.66
N GLN A 414 -22.02 17.37 9.89
CA GLN A 414 -21.09 18.38 9.41
C GLN A 414 -20.01 17.79 8.51
N ARG A 415 -19.52 18.61 7.58
CA ARG A 415 -18.47 18.21 6.64
C ARG A 415 -17.18 17.74 7.33
N ARG A 416 -16.84 18.34 8.47
CA ARG A 416 -15.64 17.99 9.27
C ARG A 416 -15.74 16.64 9.97
N GLU A 417 -16.96 16.12 10.16
CA GLU A 417 -17.22 14.84 10.84
C GLU A 417 -17.05 13.64 9.91
N ILE A 418 -17.09 13.85 8.59
CA ILE A 418 -17.00 12.77 7.60
C ILE A 418 -15.72 11.95 7.79
N TYR A 419 -14.57 12.59 7.97
CA TYR A 419 -13.31 11.86 8.12
C TYR A 419 -13.20 11.09 9.44
N PRO A 420 -13.46 11.71 10.62
CA PRO A 420 -13.55 10.96 11.88
C PRO A 420 -14.49 9.76 11.79
N VAL A 421 -15.68 9.94 11.22
CA VAL A 421 -16.66 8.87 11.01
C VAL A 421 -16.13 7.78 10.08
N PHE A 422 -15.53 8.16 8.96
CA PHE A 422 -14.91 7.21 8.02
C PHE A 422 -13.81 6.40 8.72
N ARG A 423 -12.99 7.05 9.54
CA ARG A 423 -11.93 6.37 10.29
C ARG A 423 -12.50 5.41 11.31
N GLU A 424 -13.52 5.79 12.07
CA GLU A 424 -14.15 4.89 13.04
C GLU A 424 -14.76 3.65 12.38
N LEU A 425 -15.33 3.82 11.18
CA LEU A 425 -15.87 2.73 10.39
C LEU A 425 -14.79 1.74 9.94
N PHE A 426 -13.59 2.24 9.60
CA PHE A 426 -12.53 1.45 8.99
C PHE A 426 -11.24 1.39 9.84
N ALA A 427 -11.30 1.59 11.16
CA ALA A 427 -10.10 1.59 11.99
C ALA A 427 -9.56 0.17 12.19
N LYS A 428 -8.23 -0.01 12.17
CA LYS A 428 -7.57 -1.32 12.41
C LYS A 428 -7.94 -1.99 13.75
N ASP A 429 -8.23 -1.20 14.77
CA ASP A 429 -8.45 -1.69 16.15
C ASP A 429 -9.94 -1.85 16.52
N GLY A 430 -10.86 -1.62 15.58
CA GLY A 430 -12.32 -1.55 15.83
C GLY A 430 -12.99 -2.84 16.31
N VAL A 431 -12.31 -3.99 16.22
CA VAL A 431 -12.86 -5.28 16.68
C VAL A 431 -12.71 -5.46 18.20
N ALA A 432 -11.80 -4.73 18.86
CA ALA A 432 -11.57 -4.88 20.31
C ALA A 432 -12.53 -4.04 21.17
N GLN A 433 -12.94 -2.84 20.74
CA GLN A 433 -13.72 -1.92 21.59
C GLN A 433 -15.22 -2.22 21.67
N GLN A 434 -15.80 -2.95 20.71
CA GLN A 434 -17.20 -3.37 20.82
C GLN A 434 -17.41 -4.51 21.84
N ALA A 435 -16.35 -5.24 22.22
CA ALA A 435 -16.43 -6.27 23.25
C ALA A 435 -16.42 -5.71 24.68
N GLU A 436 -15.86 -4.52 24.91
CA GLU A 436 -15.78 -3.91 26.25
C GLU A 436 -16.97 -2.99 26.59
N ALA A 437 -17.69 -2.47 25.58
CA ALA A 437 -18.89 -1.65 25.81
C ALA A 437 -20.18 -2.48 26.05
N GLY A 438 -20.07 -3.81 26.03
CA GLY A 438 -21.17 -4.75 26.27
C GLY A 438 -21.06 -5.54 27.58
N ALA A 439 -20.19 -5.13 28.51
CA ALA A 439 -20.05 -5.73 29.84
C ALA A 439 -20.68 -4.84 30.94
#